data_AF-A0A3D3IXN4-F1
#
_entry.id   AF-A0A3D3IXN4-F1
#
_cell.length_a   1.000
_cell.length_b   1.000
_cell.length_c   1.000
_cell.angle_alpha   90.00
_cell.angle_beta   90.00
_cell.angle_gamma   90.00
#
_symmetry.space_group_name_H-M   'P 1'
#
loop_
_entity.id
_entity.type
_entity.pdbx_description
1 polymer ?
#
loop_
_entity_poly.entity_id
_entity_poly.type
_entity_poly.pdbx_seq_one_letter_code
_entity_poly.pdbx_strand_id
1 'polypeptide(L)'
;MLLICCLTFVLTGCGGNSATQEPALEGEEAHDENVLTDPAPEDNFLADDISDGEAENDTEETTYADSPQWVGELDAAQDAQQLFVVAGIGDTTAYVSMHEKDASGNWKEIMTTPGYIGKMGLGKTREGDSLTPVGTFRFTDAFGIADDPGCSMPYKKVDDNDYWSGDQRDGYHYNEMVSIADIPDLDKDESEHIIDYTYQYQYCLNISYNLNGTPGKGSAIFLHCLGPYKPYTGGCIAIPEDRMKTVMQNVNKDCVVIIDKVQNLAPSLYADWGLDDFIKYSADSSDFVLLSEAIPDAILEIRYYSTYNFVGERIDGYEEPVAILTKEAADALKNVSDDLKEKGYRLKIFDAYRPQRAVDHFIRWAQDPDDTKMKEYFYPELEKEVLFPQGYISAHSGHSRGSTVDLTLFDMSSEKEVDMGGTFDYFGVLSHPDYKDITEEQYENRMILRDAMMSHGFKPLNEEWWHFTLEDEPYPDTYFTFPVNSGSVK
;
A
#
# COMPACT_ATOMS: atom_id res chain seq x y z
N MET A 1 18.76 52.71 12.70
CA MET A 1 18.92 51.89 11.49
C MET A 1 19.37 50.50 11.93
N LEU A 2 18.41 49.62 12.19
CA LEU A 2 18.45 48.17 11.98
C LEU A 2 17.12 47.62 12.51
N LEU A 3 16.27 47.15 11.59
CA LEU A 3 15.06 46.38 11.87
C LEU A 3 15.51 44.97 12.29
N ILE A 4 14.96 44.45 13.39
CA ILE A 4 15.02 43.04 13.76
C ILE A 4 13.70 42.43 13.29
N CYS A 5 13.77 41.58 12.26
CA CYS A 5 12.64 40.75 11.83
C CYS A 5 12.44 39.61 12.84
N CYS A 6 11.25 39.55 13.44
CA CYS A 6 10.73 38.32 14.04
C CYS A 6 10.26 37.40 12.91
N LEU A 7 10.78 36.17 12.85
CA LEU A 7 10.17 35.08 12.10
C LEU A 7 9.12 34.40 13.01
N THR A 8 7.87 34.39 12.57
CA THR A 8 6.81 33.54 13.10
C THR A 8 6.95 32.15 12.46
N PHE A 9 7.00 31.10 13.28
CA PHE A 9 6.89 29.70 12.84
C PHE A 9 5.40 29.37 12.69
N VAL A 10 4.99 28.85 11.54
CA VAL A 10 3.66 28.27 11.31
C VAL A 10 3.76 26.77 11.60
N LEU A 11 2.90 26.27 12.48
CA LEU A 11 2.75 24.83 12.72
C LEU A 11 1.98 24.20 11.57
N THR A 12 2.56 23.16 10.99
CA THR A 12 1.90 22.34 9.97
C THR A 12 1.12 21.24 10.69
N GLY A 13 -0.19 21.44 10.85
CA GLY A 13 -1.14 20.36 11.12
C GLY A 13 -1.16 19.35 9.97
N CYS A 14 -1.78 18.19 10.19
CA CYS A 14 -1.87 17.08 9.23
C CYS A 14 -2.77 17.37 8.01
N GLY A 15 -2.69 18.56 7.39
CA GLY A 15 -3.50 18.90 6.23
C GLY A 15 -3.46 20.39 5.92
N GLY A 16 -2.47 20.84 5.15
CA GLY A 16 -2.41 22.21 4.66
C GLY A 16 -2.66 22.25 3.15
N ASN A 17 -3.84 22.72 2.72
CA ASN A 17 -4.00 23.29 1.39
C ASN A 17 -4.84 24.57 1.47
N SER A 18 -4.23 25.71 1.14
CA SER A 18 -4.89 27.02 1.07
C SER A 18 -5.55 27.17 -0.30
N ALA A 19 -6.89 27.15 -0.33
CA ALA A 19 -7.66 27.49 -1.54
C ALA A 19 -7.71 29.01 -1.71
N THR A 20 -7.11 29.53 -2.78
CA THR A 20 -7.42 30.87 -3.29
C THR A 20 -8.36 30.75 -4.47
N GLN A 21 -9.58 31.26 -4.29
CA GLN A 21 -10.68 31.30 -5.24
C GLN A 21 -10.58 32.58 -6.09
N GLU A 22 -10.66 32.48 -7.42
CA GLU A 22 -10.95 33.59 -8.33
C GLU A 22 -11.69 33.08 -9.60
N PRO A 23 -12.42 33.94 -10.35
CA PRO A 23 -13.85 33.74 -10.57
C PRO A 23 -14.25 33.24 -11.97
N ALA A 24 -15.52 32.84 -12.05
CA ALA A 24 -16.24 32.34 -13.22
C ALA A 24 -16.27 33.31 -14.41
N LEU A 25 -16.19 32.73 -15.62
CA LEU A 25 -16.58 33.36 -16.87
C LEU A 25 -17.73 32.58 -17.49
N GLU A 26 -18.84 33.29 -17.69
CA GLU A 26 -20.03 32.87 -18.45
C GLU A 26 -19.72 32.74 -19.95
N GLY A 27 -20.44 31.83 -20.63
CA GLY A 27 -20.40 31.70 -22.09
C GLY A 27 -21.30 30.60 -22.65
N GLU A 28 -22.60 30.91 -22.74
CA GLU A 28 -23.65 30.52 -23.71
C GLU A 28 -23.81 29.08 -24.25
N GLU A 29 -25.01 28.56 -23.93
CA GLU A 29 -25.97 27.69 -24.65
C GLU A 29 -25.63 27.02 -26.00
N ALA A 30 -25.93 25.72 -26.07
CA ALA A 30 -26.66 25.15 -27.20
C ALA A 30 -27.58 24.01 -26.72
N HIS A 31 -28.88 24.20 -26.96
CA HIS A 31 -29.95 23.20 -26.84
C HIS A 31 -29.72 22.01 -27.77
N ASP A 32 -29.93 20.79 -27.29
CA ASP A 32 -30.67 19.79 -28.06
C ASP A 32 -31.41 18.82 -27.13
N GLU A 33 -32.72 18.71 -27.36
CA GLU A 33 -33.64 17.83 -26.64
C GLU A 33 -33.65 16.47 -27.35
N ASN A 34 -33.43 15.38 -26.62
CA ASN A 34 -34.17 14.14 -26.90
C ASN A 34 -34.23 13.24 -25.67
N VAL A 35 -35.44 13.21 -25.11
CA VAL A 35 -35.90 12.35 -24.03
C VAL A 35 -36.22 10.98 -24.60
N LEU A 36 -35.59 9.92 -24.08
CA LEU A 36 -36.11 8.55 -24.13
C LEU A 36 -35.89 7.90 -22.76
N THR A 37 -36.97 7.84 -21.99
CA THR A 37 -37.12 7.06 -20.76
C THR A 37 -37.82 5.74 -21.07
N ASP A 38 -37.30 4.63 -20.52
CA ASP A 38 -38.02 3.47 -19.91
C ASP A 38 -37.20 2.16 -20.03
N PRO A 39 -37.44 1.12 -19.21
CA PRO A 39 -37.41 1.08 -17.74
C PRO A 39 -36.61 -0.15 -17.22
N ALA A 40 -36.39 -0.21 -15.90
CA ALA A 40 -35.84 -1.39 -15.22
C ALA A 40 -36.87 -2.57 -15.19
N PRO A 41 -36.43 -3.83 -15.19
CA PRO A 41 -37.32 -4.96 -14.93
C PRO A 41 -37.30 -5.36 -13.45
N GLU A 42 -38.45 -5.27 -12.79
CA GLU A 42 -38.80 -6.08 -11.62
C GLU A 42 -39.70 -7.24 -12.07
N ASP A 43 -39.43 -8.45 -11.58
CA ASP A 43 -40.36 -9.37 -10.91
C ASP A 43 -39.78 -10.81 -10.97
N ASN A 44 -39.49 -11.53 -9.87
CA ASN A 44 -40.33 -12.02 -8.76
C ASN A 44 -40.55 -13.54 -8.90
N PHE A 45 -39.94 -14.39 -8.05
CA PHE A 45 -40.39 -15.77 -7.85
C PHE A 45 -40.14 -16.27 -6.41
N LEU A 46 -41.26 -16.32 -5.67
CA LEU A 46 -41.72 -17.34 -4.71
C LEU A 46 -41.04 -17.48 -3.34
N ALA A 47 -41.83 -17.07 -2.34
CA ALA A 47 -41.81 -17.58 -0.98
C ALA A 47 -42.38 -19.01 -0.92
N ASP A 48 -41.72 -19.87 -0.15
CA ASP A 48 -42.33 -21.00 0.54
C ASP A 48 -41.83 -21.00 1.99
N ASP A 49 -42.72 -21.46 2.87
CA ASP A 49 -42.84 -21.12 4.29
C ASP A 49 -42.46 -22.33 5.19
N ILE A 50 -42.18 -22.06 6.48
CA ILE A 50 -42.22 -22.96 7.65
C ILE A 50 -40.95 -23.79 8.02
N SER A 51 -40.22 -23.40 9.09
CA SER A 51 -40.51 -23.85 10.47
C SER A 51 -39.54 -23.27 11.50
N ASP A 52 -40.12 -22.90 12.64
CA ASP A 52 -39.46 -22.45 13.87
C ASP A 52 -38.50 -23.53 14.43
N GLY A 53 -37.22 -23.15 14.56
CA GLY A 53 -36.21 -23.85 15.35
C GLY A 53 -35.61 -22.85 16.33
N GLU A 54 -35.73 -23.16 17.61
CA GLU A 54 -35.27 -22.37 18.75
C GLU A 54 -33.80 -21.95 18.58
N ALA A 55 -33.53 -20.65 18.69
CA ALA A 55 -32.18 -20.12 18.69
C ALA A 55 -31.47 -20.53 19.98
N GLU A 56 -30.69 -21.61 19.92
CA GLU A 56 -29.67 -21.91 20.92
C GLU A 56 -28.59 -20.82 20.86
N ASN A 57 -28.35 -20.22 22.01
CA ASN A 57 -27.40 -19.16 22.26
C ASN A 57 -26.00 -19.78 22.36
N ASP A 58 -25.39 -20.12 21.21
CA ASP A 58 -23.98 -20.49 21.15
C ASP A 58 -23.15 -19.21 21.18
N THR A 59 -22.55 -18.95 22.34
CA THR A 59 -21.38 -18.07 22.43
C THR A 59 -20.25 -18.73 21.63
N GLU A 60 -20.10 -18.36 20.36
CA GLU A 60 -18.88 -18.64 19.61
C GLU A 60 -17.71 -18.03 20.38
N GLU A 61 -16.93 -18.87 21.08
CA GLU A 61 -15.57 -18.52 21.43
C GLU A 61 -14.85 -18.26 20.11
N THR A 62 -14.58 -16.99 19.80
CA THR A 62 -13.70 -16.61 18.69
C THR A 62 -12.33 -17.19 18.97
N THR A 63 -12.04 -18.35 18.38
CA THR A 63 -10.73 -19.01 18.52
C THR A 63 -9.72 -18.27 17.63
N TYR A 64 -9.18 -17.18 18.14
CA TYR A 64 -8.02 -16.51 17.57
C TYR A 64 -6.83 -17.48 17.48
N ALA A 65 -5.99 -17.29 16.46
CA ALA A 65 -4.76 -18.04 16.31
C ALA A 65 -3.79 -17.75 17.48
N ASP A 66 -2.88 -18.67 17.76
CA ASP A 66 -1.81 -18.41 18.73
C ASP A 66 -0.92 -17.26 18.26
N SER A 67 -0.59 -16.34 19.17
CA SER A 67 0.36 -15.26 18.87
C SER A 67 1.76 -15.83 18.63
N PRO A 68 2.58 -15.15 17.80
CA PRO A 68 3.99 -15.46 17.67
C PRO A 68 4.71 -15.45 19.02
N GLN A 69 5.71 -16.33 19.18
CA GLN A 69 6.43 -16.53 20.45
C GLN A 69 7.03 -15.22 21.01
N TRP A 70 7.60 -14.37 20.15
CA TRP A 70 8.24 -13.11 20.54
C TRP A 70 7.28 -12.16 21.27
N VAL A 71 5.97 -12.23 20.99
CA VAL A 71 4.97 -11.39 21.68
C VAL A 71 4.97 -11.67 23.18
N GLY A 72 5.09 -12.93 23.57
CA GLY A 72 5.19 -13.33 24.98
C GLY A 72 6.53 -12.99 25.64
N GLU A 73 7.56 -12.65 24.85
CA GLU A 73 8.90 -12.31 25.32
C GLU A 73 9.06 -10.80 25.61
N LEU A 74 8.12 -9.96 25.14
CA LEU A 74 8.11 -8.53 25.44
C LEU A 74 7.98 -8.28 26.95
N ASP A 75 8.72 -7.31 27.48
CA ASP A 75 8.67 -6.94 28.90
C ASP A 75 7.23 -6.60 29.34
N ALA A 76 6.51 -5.84 28.51
CA ALA A 76 5.12 -5.49 28.77
C ALA A 76 4.15 -6.70 28.76
N ALA A 77 4.50 -7.79 28.08
CA ALA A 77 3.68 -8.99 28.00
C ALA A 77 3.61 -9.77 29.32
N GLN A 78 4.54 -9.54 30.25
CA GLN A 78 4.54 -10.21 31.55
C GLN A 78 3.30 -9.84 32.37
N ASP A 79 2.98 -8.54 32.42
CA ASP A 79 1.90 -8.01 33.25
C ASP A 79 0.62 -7.68 32.46
N ALA A 80 0.73 -7.40 31.16
CA ALA A 80 -0.43 -7.06 30.33
C ALA A 80 -1.34 -8.26 30.06
N GLN A 81 -2.64 -7.99 29.93
CA GLN A 81 -3.63 -8.94 29.41
C GLN A 81 -3.92 -8.73 27.92
N GLN A 82 -3.67 -7.52 27.41
CA GLN A 82 -3.85 -7.17 26.00
C GLN A 82 -2.71 -6.26 25.54
N LEU A 83 -2.21 -6.51 24.34
CA LEU A 83 -1.14 -5.75 23.69
C LEU A 83 -1.59 -5.23 22.34
N PHE A 84 -1.17 -4.01 22.05
CA PHE A 84 -1.19 -3.43 20.71
C PHE A 84 0.24 -3.07 20.35
N VAL A 85 0.79 -3.73 19.34
CA VAL A 85 2.21 -3.59 18.97
C VAL A 85 2.32 -2.87 17.64
N VAL A 86 3.16 -1.84 17.61
CA VAL A 86 3.56 -1.12 16.40
C VAL A 86 5.06 -1.33 16.24
N ALA A 87 5.41 -2.29 15.38
CA ALA A 87 6.78 -2.62 15.05
C ALA A 87 7.21 -1.85 13.80
N GLY A 88 8.00 -0.79 13.96
CA GLY A 88 8.55 -0.04 12.82
C GLY A 88 9.55 -0.91 12.04
N ILE A 89 9.33 -1.05 10.72
CA ILE A 89 10.14 -1.89 9.83
C ILE A 89 10.93 -1.02 8.84
N GLY A 90 10.31 0.00 8.27
CA GLY A 90 10.95 0.92 7.31
C GLY A 90 11.02 2.36 7.84
N ASP A 91 11.31 3.29 6.92
CA ASP A 91 11.39 4.72 7.26
C ASP A 91 10.03 5.29 7.68
N THR A 92 8.94 4.86 7.04
CA THR A 92 7.57 5.32 7.33
C THR A 92 6.57 4.20 7.54
N THR A 93 7.00 2.94 7.53
CA THR A 93 6.13 1.76 7.61
C THR A 93 6.30 1.00 8.92
N ALA A 94 5.21 0.40 9.36
CA ALA A 94 5.16 -0.48 10.52
C ALA A 94 4.35 -1.74 10.23
N TYR A 95 4.69 -2.82 10.92
CA TYR A 95 3.81 -3.95 11.13
C TYR A 95 3.06 -3.74 12.43
N VAL A 96 1.74 -3.76 12.36
CA VAL A 96 0.85 -3.46 13.48
C VAL A 96 0.06 -4.71 13.83
N SER A 97 0.03 -5.07 15.10
CA SER A 97 -0.68 -6.27 15.56
C SER A 97 -1.34 -6.05 16.92
N MET A 98 -2.40 -6.83 17.18
CA MET A 98 -3.14 -6.80 18.43
C MET A 98 -3.28 -8.22 18.99
N HIS A 99 -3.03 -8.36 20.29
CA HIS A 99 -2.97 -9.65 20.96
C HIS A 99 -3.67 -9.61 22.33
N GLU A 100 -4.24 -10.73 22.75
CA GLU A 100 -4.88 -10.89 24.05
C GLU A 100 -4.56 -12.23 24.69
N LYS A 101 -4.47 -12.28 26.03
CA LYS A 101 -4.35 -13.54 26.76
C LYS A 101 -5.70 -14.23 26.88
N ASP A 102 -5.74 -15.51 26.51
CA ASP A 102 -6.88 -16.38 26.84
C ASP A 102 -6.97 -16.66 28.35
N ALA A 103 -8.04 -17.34 28.78
CA ALA A 103 -8.24 -17.69 30.19
C ALA A 103 -7.14 -18.61 30.78
N SER A 104 -6.35 -19.27 29.93
CA SER A 104 -5.20 -20.09 30.33
C SER A 104 -3.89 -19.30 30.36
N GLY A 105 -3.92 -18.02 29.97
CA GLY A 105 -2.78 -17.12 29.90
C GLY A 105 -1.96 -17.21 28.61
N ASN A 106 -2.44 -17.92 27.58
CA ASN A 106 -1.76 -17.99 26.29
C ASN A 106 -2.11 -16.77 25.44
N TRP A 107 -1.12 -16.20 24.76
CA TRP A 107 -1.34 -15.10 23.84
C TRP A 107 -2.01 -15.56 22.55
N LYS A 108 -3.06 -14.86 22.16
CA LYS A 108 -3.81 -15.04 20.92
C LYS A 108 -3.75 -13.78 20.05
N GLU A 109 -3.60 -13.95 18.75
CA GLU A 109 -3.55 -12.85 17.79
C GLU A 109 -4.95 -12.49 17.30
N ILE A 110 -5.38 -11.27 17.63
CA ILE A 110 -6.69 -10.72 17.24
C ILE A 110 -6.64 -10.24 15.79
N MET A 111 -5.59 -9.49 15.44
CA MET A 111 -5.37 -9.00 14.08
C MET A 111 -3.91 -8.65 13.85
N THR A 112 -3.56 -8.58 12.57
CA THR A 112 -2.34 -7.97 12.07
C THR A 112 -2.61 -7.17 10.79
N THR A 113 -1.81 -6.15 10.53
CA THR A 113 -1.88 -5.32 9.33
C THR A 113 -0.59 -4.53 9.10
N PRO A 114 -0.23 -4.22 7.84
CA PRO A 114 0.65 -3.09 7.59
C PRO A 114 0.02 -1.79 8.09
N GLY A 115 0.87 -0.84 8.50
CA GLY A 115 0.48 0.51 8.86
C GLY A 115 1.58 1.52 8.55
N TYR A 116 1.25 2.80 8.70
CA TYR A 116 2.21 3.89 8.52
C TYR A 116 2.44 4.66 9.82
N ILE A 117 3.66 5.16 9.95
CA ILE A 117 4.15 5.99 11.06
C ILE A 117 4.56 7.37 10.54
N GLY A 118 5.11 8.21 11.42
CA GLY A 118 5.54 9.57 11.11
C GLY A 118 6.47 9.63 9.90
N LYS A 119 6.35 10.72 9.12
CA LYS A 119 7.16 10.99 7.92
C LYS A 119 8.67 10.86 8.15
N MET A 120 9.14 11.19 9.34
CA MET A 120 10.55 11.14 9.72
C MET A 120 10.91 9.84 10.45
N GLY A 121 9.97 8.90 10.58
CA GLY A 121 10.11 7.62 11.27
C GLY A 121 9.78 7.67 12.75
N LEU A 122 10.53 6.88 13.53
CA LEU A 122 10.35 6.72 14.97
C LEU A 122 11.32 7.59 15.79
N GLY A 123 10.91 7.97 17.00
CA GLY A 123 11.78 8.62 17.99
C GLY A 123 11.41 10.07 18.28
N LYS A 124 10.10 10.36 18.39
CA LYS A 124 9.59 11.70 18.71
C LYS A 124 10.27 12.33 19.92
N THR A 125 10.63 13.61 19.79
CA THR A 125 11.25 14.40 20.89
C THR A 125 10.61 15.77 21.08
N ARG A 126 9.90 16.30 20.08
CA ARG A 126 9.27 17.62 20.13
C ARG A 126 8.02 17.75 19.26
N GLU A 127 7.27 18.80 19.48
CA GLU A 127 6.15 19.20 18.63
C GLU A 127 6.61 19.43 17.18
N GLY A 128 5.81 18.97 16.21
CA GLY A 128 6.06 19.19 14.78
C GLY A 128 7.28 18.49 14.15
N ASP A 129 7.99 17.60 14.85
CA ASP A 129 9.14 16.86 14.27
C ASP A 129 8.77 15.75 13.27
N SER A 130 7.47 15.49 13.08
CA SER A 130 6.94 14.44 12.19
C SER A 130 7.44 13.03 12.51
N LEU A 131 7.83 12.78 13.77
CA LEU A 131 8.25 11.47 14.28
C LEU A 131 7.13 10.85 15.11
N THR A 132 6.97 9.52 15.03
CA THR A 132 6.13 8.75 15.96
C THR A 132 6.93 8.43 17.23
N PRO A 133 6.33 8.52 18.44
CA PRO A 133 7.06 8.26 19.67
C PRO A 133 7.44 6.79 19.83
N VAL A 134 8.58 6.54 20.47
CA VAL A 134 9.01 5.20 20.89
C VAL A 134 8.75 5.04 22.38
N GLY A 135 8.20 3.89 22.77
CA GLY A 135 7.97 3.55 24.17
C GLY A 135 6.72 2.71 24.41
N THR A 136 6.29 2.70 25.66
CA THR A 136 5.09 1.99 26.12
C THR A 136 4.03 3.00 26.55
N PHE A 137 2.83 2.85 26.00
CA PHE A 137 1.71 3.77 26.12
C PHE A 137 0.41 2.99 26.39
N ARG A 138 -0.70 3.72 26.43
CA ARG A 138 -2.07 3.19 26.52
C ARG A 138 -2.99 3.95 25.57
N PHE A 139 -4.11 3.35 25.25
CA PHE A 139 -5.23 4.09 24.66
C PHE A 139 -6.04 4.75 25.77
N THR A 140 -6.31 6.05 25.66
CA THR A 140 -7.06 6.79 26.69
C THR A 140 -8.47 7.17 26.27
N ASP A 141 -8.66 7.47 24.99
CA ASP A 141 -9.91 8.01 24.45
C ASP A 141 -10.20 7.37 23.11
N ALA A 142 -11.47 6.98 22.91
CA ALA A 142 -11.99 6.53 21.61
C ALA A 142 -12.94 7.60 21.08
N PHE A 143 -12.73 8.03 19.85
CA PHE A 143 -13.53 9.08 19.22
C PHE A 143 -13.50 8.97 17.71
N GLY A 144 -14.38 9.69 17.02
CA GLY A 144 -14.36 9.75 15.57
C GLY A 144 -15.58 10.43 14.97
N ILE A 145 -15.49 10.66 13.66
CA ILE A 145 -16.56 11.27 12.85
C ILE A 145 -17.70 10.28 12.63
N ALA A 146 -17.37 9.01 12.44
CA ALA A 146 -18.35 7.96 12.18
C ALA A 146 -19.16 7.61 13.44
N ASP A 147 -20.26 6.89 13.23
CA ASP A 147 -20.97 6.23 14.33
C ASP A 147 -20.09 5.17 15.01
N ASP A 148 -20.34 4.93 16.29
CA ASP A 148 -19.62 3.94 17.10
C ASP A 148 -19.63 2.56 16.41
N PRO A 149 -18.46 1.96 16.09
CA PRO A 149 -18.39 0.67 15.41
C PRO A 149 -18.64 -0.52 16.35
N GLY A 150 -19.08 -0.27 17.59
CA GLY A 150 -19.18 -1.26 18.66
C GLY A 150 -17.95 -1.24 19.56
N CYS A 151 -17.42 -0.05 19.85
CA CYS A 151 -16.20 0.13 20.61
C CYS A 151 -16.37 -0.36 22.05
N SER A 152 -15.40 -1.14 22.51
CA SER A 152 -15.38 -1.65 23.88
C SER A 152 -15.04 -0.56 24.91
N MET A 153 -14.52 0.58 24.46
CA MET A 153 -14.28 1.78 25.28
C MET A 153 -15.37 2.84 25.04
N PRO A 154 -15.60 3.77 25.98
CA PRO A 154 -16.50 4.90 25.73
C PRO A 154 -16.10 5.66 24.48
N TYR A 155 -16.99 5.70 23.49
CA TYR A 155 -16.77 6.35 22.21
C TYR A 155 -17.42 7.73 22.16
N LYS A 156 -16.65 8.75 21.79
CA LYS A 156 -17.16 10.10 21.51
C LYS A 156 -17.32 10.29 20.01
N LYS A 157 -18.57 10.32 19.53
CA LYS A 157 -18.86 10.83 18.19
C LYS A 157 -18.63 12.34 18.19
N VAL A 158 -17.71 12.80 17.36
CA VAL A 158 -17.30 14.20 17.33
C VAL A 158 -18.24 15.06 16.49
N ASP A 159 -18.33 16.35 16.82
CA ASP A 159 -19.06 17.35 16.06
C ASP A 159 -18.21 18.60 15.76
N ASP A 160 -18.80 19.61 15.11
CA ASP A 160 -18.14 20.87 14.70
C ASP A 160 -17.56 21.71 15.86
N ASN A 161 -17.78 21.31 17.11
CA ASN A 161 -17.22 21.98 18.28
C ASN A 161 -15.98 21.28 18.83
N ASP A 162 -15.63 20.08 18.36
CA ASP A 162 -14.60 19.25 18.98
C ASP A 162 -13.21 19.49 18.38
N TYR A 163 -12.29 19.90 19.24
CA TYR A 163 -10.89 20.16 18.91
C TYR A 163 -9.97 19.35 19.81
N TRP A 164 -8.86 18.86 19.26
CA TRP A 164 -7.70 18.51 20.08
C TRP A 164 -6.85 19.77 20.27
N SER A 165 -6.79 20.26 21.51
CA SER A 165 -6.12 21.52 21.80
C SER A 165 -4.61 21.38 21.63
N GLY A 166 -4.02 22.19 20.74
CA GLY A 166 -2.57 22.44 20.72
C GLY A 166 -2.21 23.81 21.30
N ASP A 167 -3.19 24.49 21.90
CA ASP A 167 -3.01 25.78 22.54
C ASP A 167 -2.20 25.67 23.84
N GLN A 168 -0.98 26.20 23.82
CA GLN A 168 -0.02 26.07 24.91
C GLN A 168 -0.26 27.06 26.07
N ARG A 169 -1.28 27.92 25.98
CA ARG A 169 -1.60 28.89 27.03
C ARG A 169 -2.21 28.18 28.25
N ASP A 170 -1.83 28.64 29.44
CA ASP A 170 -2.39 28.11 30.70
C ASP A 170 -3.92 28.23 30.70
N GLY A 171 -4.61 27.12 30.99
CA GLY A 171 -6.08 27.05 31.03
C GLY A 171 -6.75 26.66 29.71
N TYR A 172 -5.99 26.40 28.64
CA TYR A 172 -6.51 25.99 27.33
C TYR A 172 -6.30 24.49 27.03
N HIS A 173 -5.98 23.70 28.06
CA HIS A 173 -6.00 22.23 28.00
C HIS A 173 -5.14 21.61 26.89
N TYR A 174 -3.91 22.08 26.74
CA TYR A 174 -2.96 21.53 25.75
C TYR A 174 -2.88 20.00 25.79
N ASN A 175 -2.98 19.38 24.61
CA ASN A 175 -2.99 17.94 24.37
C ASN A 175 -4.20 17.19 24.97
N GLU A 176 -5.36 17.85 25.03
CA GLU A 176 -6.63 17.25 25.45
C GLU A 176 -7.73 17.55 24.42
N MET A 177 -8.75 16.69 24.37
CA MET A 177 -9.99 16.96 23.65
C MET A 177 -10.78 18.05 24.37
N VAL A 178 -11.15 19.12 23.65
CA VAL A 178 -11.93 20.24 24.17
C VAL A 178 -13.10 20.56 23.25
N SER A 179 -14.15 21.16 23.81
CA SER A 179 -15.21 21.79 23.03
C SER A 179 -14.97 23.29 22.91
N ILE A 180 -14.99 23.82 21.71
CA ILE A 180 -14.89 25.27 21.49
C ILE A 180 -16.08 26.05 22.05
N ALA A 181 -17.22 25.38 22.29
CA ALA A 181 -18.35 26.00 22.97
C ALA A 181 -18.02 26.40 24.42
N ASP A 182 -17.14 25.62 25.07
CA ASP A 182 -16.68 25.88 26.44
C ASP A 182 -15.48 26.84 26.48
N ILE A 183 -14.67 26.86 25.42
CA ILE A 183 -13.45 27.67 25.29
C ILE A 183 -13.49 28.47 23.96
N PRO A 184 -14.32 29.52 23.85
CA PRO A 184 -14.55 30.23 22.59
C PRO A 184 -13.30 30.98 22.06
N ASP A 185 -12.35 31.28 22.95
CA ASP A 185 -11.09 31.98 22.63
C ASP A 185 -9.92 31.01 22.36
N LEU A 186 -10.19 29.71 22.15
CA LEU A 186 -9.19 28.69 21.81
C LEU A 186 -8.39 29.09 20.57
N ASP A 187 -7.06 28.89 20.61
CA ASP A 187 -6.22 29.07 19.42
C ASP A 187 -6.46 27.92 18.43
N LYS A 188 -7.29 28.18 17.41
CA LYS A 188 -7.65 27.19 16.39
C LYS A 188 -6.52 26.88 15.41
N ASP A 189 -5.59 27.81 15.20
CA ASP A 189 -4.49 27.61 14.25
C ASP A 189 -3.49 26.58 14.79
N GLU A 190 -3.42 26.50 16.13
CA GLU A 190 -2.58 25.57 16.86
C GLU A 190 -3.30 24.28 17.26
N SER A 191 -4.63 24.20 17.07
CA SER A 191 -5.46 23.08 17.53
C SER A 191 -6.04 22.28 16.36
N GLU A 192 -6.11 20.96 16.51
CA GLU A 192 -6.69 20.11 15.46
C GLU A 192 -8.21 20.09 15.56
N HIS A 193 -8.90 20.67 14.59
CA HIS A 193 -10.34 20.55 14.45
C HIS A 193 -10.68 19.14 13.93
N ILE A 194 -11.25 18.28 14.76
CA ILE A 194 -11.28 16.83 14.48
C ILE A 194 -12.13 16.51 13.24
N ILE A 195 -13.26 17.19 13.07
CA ILE A 195 -14.21 16.95 11.97
C ILE A 195 -13.63 17.28 10.58
N ASP A 196 -12.57 18.10 10.50
CA ASP A 196 -11.95 18.50 9.23
C ASP A 196 -11.15 17.36 8.58
N TYR A 197 -10.80 16.31 9.35
CA TYR A 197 -10.03 15.16 8.90
C TYR A 197 -10.95 14.02 8.43
N THR A 198 -11.70 14.31 7.36
CA THR A 198 -12.84 13.52 6.88
C THR A 198 -12.54 12.06 6.49
N TYR A 199 -11.28 11.66 6.34
CA TYR A 199 -10.91 10.27 6.09
C TYR A 199 -10.17 9.66 7.28
N GLN A 200 -9.15 10.36 7.77
CA GLN A 200 -8.24 9.88 8.79
C GLN A 200 -8.98 9.65 10.10
N TYR A 201 -9.85 10.58 10.50
CA TYR A 201 -10.47 10.59 11.81
C TYR A 201 -11.89 10.01 11.81
N GLN A 202 -12.22 9.16 10.84
CA GLN A 202 -13.43 8.33 10.90
C GLN A 202 -13.48 7.54 12.22
N TYR A 203 -12.33 6.98 12.63
CA TYR A 203 -12.13 6.31 13.91
C TYR A 203 -10.74 6.63 14.45
N CYS A 204 -10.66 7.05 15.71
CA CYS A 204 -9.42 7.41 16.40
C CYS A 204 -9.34 6.78 17.80
N LEU A 205 -8.13 6.37 18.16
CA LEU A 205 -7.76 6.08 19.55
C LEU A 205 -6.59 6.97 19.95
N ASN A 206 -6.73 7.72 21.04
CA ASN A 206 -5.64 8.55 21.56
C ASN A 206 -4.57 7.68 22.21
N ILE A 207 -3.31 7.87 21.82
CA ILE A 207 -2.15 7.22 22.43
C ILE A 207 -1.63 8.14 23.54
N SER A 208 -1.41 7.60 24.74
CA SER A 208 -1.03 8.35 25.95
C SER A 208 0.36 9.00 25.94
N TYR A 209 0.89 9.34 24.77
CA TYR A 209 2.11 10.14 24.62
C TYR A 209 1.86 11.57 25.13
N ASN A 210 2.79 12.09 25.94
CA ASN A 210 2.69 13.41 26.56
C ASN A 210 1.37 13.62 27.36
N LEU A 211 0.93 12.61 28.11
CA LEU A 211 -0.33 12.63 28.87
C LEU A 211 -0.44 13.81 29.87
N ASN A 212 0.68 14.31 30.38
CA ASN A 212 0.69 15.48 31.27
C ASN A 212 0.48 16.82 30.53
N GLY A 213 0.30 16.80 29.21
CA GLY A 213 0.12 18.00 28.39
C GLY A 213 1.28 18.99 28.56
N THR A 214 2.54 18.52 28.51
CA THR A 214 3.68 19.44 28.60
C THR A 214 3.92 20.11 27.25
N PRO A 215 3.79 21.44 27.13
CA PRO A 215 3.97 22.13 25.85
C PRO A 215 5.31 21.85 25.19
N GLY A 216 5.29 21.72 23.86
CA GLY A 216 6.49 21.53 23.03
C GLY A 216 7.02 20.10 22.97
N LYS A 217 6.49 19.15 23.76
CA LYS A 217 6.86 17.72 23.65
C LYS A 217 6.14 16.99 22.53
N GLY A 218 5.07 17.56 21.96
CA GLY A 218 4.22 16.92 20.97
C GLY A 218 2.82 16.64 21.51
N SER A 219 1.82 16.78 20.65
CA SER A 219 0.41 16.54 20.94
C SER A 219 -0.24 15.70 19.83
N ALA A 220 -1.52 15.34 20.02
CA ALA A 220 -2.37 14.71 19.00
C ALA A 220 -1.75 13.45 18.37
N ILE A 221 -1.20 12.54 19.20
CA ILE A 221 -0.66 11.26 18.71
C ILE A 221 -1.76 10.21 18.77
N PHE A 222 -2.36 9.92 17.62
CA PHE A 222 -3.47 8.99 17.51
C PHE A 222 -3.09 7.70 16.77
N LEU A 223 -3.83 6.63 17.02
CA LEU A 223 -4.06 5.59 16.03
C LEU A 223 -5.34 5.95 15.27
N HIS A 224 -5.27 6.02 13.94
CA HIS A 224 -6.40 6.45 13.12
C HIS A 224 -6.48 5.70 11.78
N CYS A 225 -7.54 5.93 11.01
CA CYS A 225 -7.73 5.32 9.69
C CYS A 225 -6.71 5.84 8.66
N LEU A 226 -6.34 5.00 7.70
CA LEU A 226 -5.59 5.45 6.53
C LEU A 226 -6.38 6.52 5.77
N GLY A 227 -5.72 7.66 5.56
CA GLY A 227 -6.22 8.70 4.67
C GLY A 227 -5.84 8.42 3.20
N PRO A 228 -6.53 9.05 2.24
CA PRO A 228 -6.28 8.87 0.81
C PRO A 228 -4.92 9.42 0.34
N TYR A 229 -4.25 10.23 1.15
CA TYR A 229 -3.03 10.93 0.77
C TYR A 229 -1.90 10.67 1.77
N LYS A 230 -0.79 10.13 1.24
CA LYS A 230 0.55 9.94 1.83
C LYS A 230 0.76 8.63 2.62
N PRO A 231 1.84 7.87 2.31
CA PRO A 231 2.23 6.66 3.06
C PRO A 231 3.01 7.01 4.35
N TYR A 232 2.52 8.00 5.10
CA TYR A 232 3.09 8.48 6.36
C TYR A 232 2.13 9.43 7.08
N THR A 233 2.36 9.62 8.38
CA THR A 233 1.59 10.57 9.23
C THR A 233 2.46 11.77 9.66
N GLY A 234 1.86 12.73 10.36
CA GLY A 234 2.59 13.78 11.09
C GLY A 234 3.21 13.33 12.43
N GLY A 235 3.10 12.05 12.78
CA GLY A 235 3.54 11.48 14.06
C GLY A 235 2.59 10.42 14.62
N CYS A 236 1.35 10.40 14.16
CA CYS A 236 0.34 9.36 14.43
C CYS A 236 0.73 7.99 13.86
N ILE A 237 -0.13 7.00 14.08
CA ILE A 237 -0.10 5.70 13.41
C ILE A 237 -1.39 5.56 12.59
N ALA A 238 -1.27 5.10 11.35
CA ALA A 238 -2.41 4.91 10.47
C ALA A 238 -2.54 3.46 9.99
N ILE A 239 -3.74 2.89 10.07
CA ILE A 239 -4.07 1.52 9.64
C ILE A 239 -5.36 1.47 8.82
N PRO A 240 -5.59 0.44 7.98
CA PRO A 240 -6.82 0.31 7.20
C PRO A 240 -8.08 0.41 8.06
N GLU A 241 -9.15 1.01 7.53
CA GLU A 241 -10.38 1.27 8.29
C GLU A 241 -11.03 -0.01 8.85
N ASP A 242 -11.03 -1.10 8.09
CA ASP A 242 -11.54 -2.41 8.54
C ASP A 242 -10.75 -2.94 9.74
N ARG A 243 -9.43 -2.74 9.74
CA ARG A 243 -8.56 -3.07 10.87
C ARG A 243 -8.81 -2.14 12.03
N MET A 244 -9.01 -0.84 11.79
CA MET A 244 -9.33 0.13 12.85
C MET A 244 -10.63 -0.22 13.57
N LYS A 245 -11.69 -0.62 12.84
CA LYS A 245 -12.94 -1.12 13.42
C LYS A 245 -12.70 -2.35 14.29
N THR A 246 -11.89 -3.30 13.80
CA THR A 246 -11.51 -4.50 14.56
C THR A 246 -10.81 -4.12 15.88
N VAL A 247 -9.88 -3.16 15.85
CA VAL A 247 -9.21 -2.65 17.06
C VAL A 247 -10.23 -2.05 18.01
N MET A 248 -11.09 -1.15 17.54
CA MET A 248 -12.08 -0.49 18.40
C MET A 248 -13.03 -1.48 19.08
N GLN A 249 -13.46 -2.52 18.36
CA GLN A 249 -14.36 -3.54 18.89
C GLN A 249 -13.70 -4.38 19.98
N ASN A 250 -12.39 -4.60 19.91
CA ASN A 250 -11.66 -5.50 20.81
C ASN A 250 -10.81 -4.79 21.86
N VAL A 251 -10.56 -3.48 21.71
CA VAL A 251 -9.65 -2.75 22.61
C VAL A 251 -10.27 -2.62 23.99
N ASN A 252 -9.52 -3.03 25.01
CA ASN A 252 -9.89 -2.77 26.39
C ASN A 252 -9.03 -1.64 26.98
N LYS A 253 -9.54 -1.00 28.03
CA LYS A 253 -8.88 0.14 28.70
C LYS A 253 -7.48 -0.15 29.27
N ASP A 254 -7.18 -1.44 29.50
CA ASP A 254 -5.93 -1.88 30.11
C ASP A 254 -4.92 -2.34 29.05
N CYS A 255 -5.27 -2.25 27.75
CA CYS A 255 -4.41 -2.51 26.62
C CYS A 255 -3.12 -1.70 26.73
N VAL A 256 -1.99 -2.40 26.56
CA VAL A 256 -0.67 -1.78 26.54
C VAL A 256 -0.23 -1.61 25.09
N VAL A 257 0.04 -0.36 24.72
CA VAL A 257 0.51 0.01 23.38
C VAL A 257 2.03 0.03 23.41
N ILE A 258 2.68 -0.69 22.53
CA ILE A 258 4.14 -0.74 22.42
C ILE A 258 4.53 -0.24 21.04
N ILE A 259 5.35 0.80 20.99
CA ILE A 259 5.85 1.37 19.74
C ILE A 259 7.36 1.37 19.80
N ASP A 260 8.00 0.59 18.93
CA ASP A 260 9.45 0.62 18.76
C ASP A 260 9.82 0.01 17.40
N LYS A 261 11.10 0.06 17.08
CA LYS A 261 11.70 -0.66 15.97
C LYS A 261 11.56 -2.17 16.18
N VAL A 262 11.25 -2.89 15.12
CA VAL A 262 11.16 -4.37 15.13
C VAL A 262 12.43 -5.02 15.68
N GLN A 263 13.61 -4.42 15.42
CA GLN A 263 14.91 -4.79 15.98
C GLN A 263 14.91 -4.94 17.50
N ASN A 264 14.18 -4.05 18.19
CA ASN A 264 14.15 -3.98 19.65
C ASN A 264 13.03 -4.85 20.22
N LEU A 265 11.89 -4.93 19.53
CA LEU A 265 10.71 -5.67 20.00
C LEU A 265 10.89 -7.17 19.86
N ALA A 266 11.48 -7.61 18.76
CA ALA A 266 11.58 -9.02 18.45
C ALA A 266 12.93 -9.30 17.80
N PRO A 267 14.05 -9.27 18.54
CA PRO A 267 15.39 -9.43 17.97
C PRO A 267 15.60 -10.80 17.30
N SER A 268 14.96 -11.85 17.84
CA SER A 268 14.93 -13.20 17.26
C SER A 268 14.10 -13.22 15.98
N LEU A 269 12.91 -12.62 15.98
CA LEU A 269 12.11 -12.42 14.78
C LEU A 269 12.83 -11.57 13.74
N TYR A 270 13.56 -10.54 14.18
CA TYR A 270 14.40 -9.70 13.34
C TYR A 270 15.57 -10.49 12.74
N ALA A 271 16.13 -11.45 13.47
CA ALA A 271 17.17 -12.36 12.99
C ALA A 271 16.63 -13.53 12.12
N ASP A 272 15.46 -14.07 12.46
CA ASP A 272 14.79 -15.21 11.83
C ASP A 272 14.00 -14.79 10.57
N TRP A 273 13.38 -13.61 10.60
CA TRP A 273 12.91 -12.85 9.42
C TRP A 273 14.06 -12.06 8.78
N GLY A 274 15.32 -12.29 9.18
CA GLY A 274 16.54 -11.66 8.70
C GLY A 274 16.42 -10.20 8.27
N LEU A 275 15.68 -9.37 9.00
CA LEU A 275 15.36 -7.99 8.67
C LEU A 275 16.56 -7.02 8.77
N ASP A 276 17.76 -7.52 9.08
CA ASP A 276 19.02 -6.87 8.68
C ASP A 276 19.25 -6.93 7.15
N ASP A 277 18.43 -7.69 6.41
CA ASP A 277 18.78 -8.27 5.10
C ASP A 277 17.59 -8.71 4.20
N PHE A 278 16.31 -8.44 4.51
CA PHE A 278 15.18 -8.97 3.71
C PHE A 278 14.79 -8.16 2.47
N ILE A 279 15.51 -7.07 2.22
CA ILE A 279 15.64 -6.49 0.88
C ILE A 279 17.12 -6.20 0.72
N LYS A 280 17.87 -7.14 0.16
CA LYS A 280 19.26 -6.88 -0.19
C LYS A 280 19.26 -5.95 -1.39
N TYR A 281 19.48 -4.66 -1.15
CA TYR A 281 19.77 -3.77 -2.25
C TYR A 281 21.19 -4.03 -2.74
N SER A 282 21.31 -4.42 -4.00
CA SER A 282 22.61 -4.61 -4.63
C SER A 282 22.72 -3.76 -5.88
N ALA A 283 23.90 -3.21 -6.13
CA ALA A 283 24.26 -2.65 -7.43
C ALA A 283 25.24 -3.58 -8.18
N ASP A 284 25.57 -4.73 -7.59
CA ASP A 284 26.43 -5.74 -8.22
C ASP A 284 25.61 -6.51 -9.26
N SER A 285 25.97 -6.28 -10.52
CA SER A 285 25.35 -6.85 -11.71
C SER A 285 26.20 -7.96 -12.34
N SER A 286 27.24 -8.46 -11.65
CA SER A 286 28.21 -9.41 -12.21
C SER A 286 27.61 -10.74 -12.65
N ASP A 287 26.45 -11.10 -12.11
CA ASP A 287 25.67 -12.30 -12.46
C ASP A 287 24.50 -12.05 -13.40
N PHE A 288 24.48 -10.88 -14.03
CA PHE A 288 23.51 -10.51 -15.06
C PHE A 288 24.14 -10.51 -16.45
N VAL A 289 23.30 -10.69 -17.47
CA VAL A 289 23.67 -10.68 -18.89
C VAL A 289 22.67 -9.87 -19.71
N LEU A 290 23.13 -9.36 -20.85
CA LEU A 290 22.24 -8.80 -21.86
C LEU A 290 21.49 -9.93 -22.56
N LEU A 291 20.16 -9.81 -22.62
CA LEU A 291 19.35 -10.78 -23.37
C LEU A 291 19.68 -10.79 -24.86
N SER A 292 20.13 -9.67 -25.45
CA SER A 292 20.57 -9.65 -26.84
C SER A 292 21.83 -10.48 -27.11
N GLU A 293 22.59 -10.84 -26.07
CA GLU A 293 23.75 -11.73 -26.19
C GLU A 293 23.34 -13.19 -25.97
N ALA A 294 22.50 -13.46 -24.96
CA ALA A 294 22.02 -14.80 -24.64
C ALA A 294 21.02 -15.34 -25.67
N ILE A 295 20.14 -14.47 -26.17
CA ILE A 295 19.06 -14.79 -27.12
C ILE A 295 19.07 -13.72 -28.24
N PRO A 296 20.01 -13.78 -29.20
CA PRO A 296 20.17 -12.74 -30.23
C PRO A 296 18.96 -12.55 -31.14
N ASP A 297 18.08 -13.55 -31.18
CA ASP A 297 16.83 -13.51 -31.92
C ASP A 297 15.62 -13.08 -31.07
N ALA A 298 15.79 -12.68 -29.81
CA ALA A 298 14.71 -11.98 -29.11
C ALA A 298 14.44 -10.61 -29.76
N ILE A 299 13.17 -10.21 -29.85
CA ILE A 299 12.77 -8.86 -30.25
C ILE A 299 12.60 -8.04 -28.97
N LEU A 300 13.27 -6.90 -28.86
CA LEU A 300 13.19 -6.04 -27.68
C LEU A 300 12.29 -4.83 -27.97
N GLU A 301 11.22 -4.69 -27.20
CA GLU A 301 10.34 -3.52 -27.19
C GLU A 301 10.19 -3.02 -25.76
N ILE A 302 11.30 -2.56 -25.19
CA ILE A 302 11.41 -2.20 -23.77
C ILE A 302 10.50 -1.01 -23.45
N ARG A 303 9.30 -1.28 -22.91
CA ARG A 303 8.19 -0.32 -22.81
C ARG A 303 8.53 0.84 -21.87
N TYR A 304 9.23 0.54 -20.78
CA TYR A 304 9.62 1.53 -19.77
C TYR A 304 10.79 2.45 -20.18
N TYR A 305 11.52 2.12 -21.25
CA TYR A 305 12.44 3.07 -21.89
C TYR A 305 11.71 4.09 -22.81
N SER A 306 10.52 3.70 -23.28
CA SER A 306 9.67 4.53 -24.13
C SER A 306 8.68 5.37 -23.30
N THR A 307 7.87 6.19 -23.95
CA THR A 307 6.74 6.90 -23.31
C THR A 307 5.42 6.14 -23.43
N TYR A 308 5.41 4.96 -24.07
CA TYR A 308 4.22 4.13 -24.21
C TYR A 308 4.22 3.03 -23.15
N ASN A 309 3.78 3.40 -21.95
CA ASN A 309 3.55 2.58 -20.77
C ASN A 309 2.47 3.28 -19.92
N PHE A 310 1.99 2.66 -18.85
CA PHE A 310 0.89 3.21 -18.04
C PHE A 310 1.17 4.56 -17.37
N VAL A 311 2.45 4.95 -17.19
CA VAL A 311 2.85 6.27 -16.66
C VAL A 311 2.79 7.35 -17.76
N GLY A 312 3.11 6.99 -19.01
CA GLY A 312 3.11 7.93 -20.14
C GLY A 312 4.42 8.71 -20.33
N GLU A 313 5.47 8.34 -19.59
CA GLU A 313 6.82 8.87 -19.74
C GLU A 313 7.89 7.79 -19.56
N ARG A 314 9.15 8.13 -19.82
CA ARG A 314 10.25 7.18 -19.59
C ARG A 314 10.43 6.95 -18.09
N ILE A 315 10.58 5.70 -17.70
CA ILE A 315 10.69 5.31 -16.30
C ILE A 315 12.13 5.47 -15.81
N ASP A 316 12.29 6.01 -14.59
CA ASP A 316 13.58 6.18 -13.95
C ASP A 316 14.38 4.87 -13.90
N GLY A 317 15.65 4.94 -14.29
CA GLY A 317 16.54 3.79 -14.34
C GLY A 317 16.56 3.05 -15.68
N TYR A 318 15.60 3.28 -16.58
CA TYR A 318 15.68 2.80 -17.96
C TYR A 318 16.48 3.78 -18.82
N GLU A 319 17.79 3.52 -18.95
CA GLU A 319 18.73 4.42 -19.62
C GLU A 319 19.03 4.02 -21.08
N GLU A 320 18.83 2.75 -21.44
CA GLU A 320 18.89 2.22 -22.81
C GLU A 320 17.76 1.21 -23.06
N PRO A 321 17.32 0.98 -24.32
CA PRO A 321 16.29 0.01 -24.66
C PRO A 321 16.86 -1.43 -24.72
N VAL A 322 17.46 -1.88 -23.62
CA VAL A 322 18.02 -3.23 -23.48
C VAL A 322 17.25 -4.03 -22.44
N ALA A 323 17.27 -5.36 -22.57
CA ALA A 323 16.76 -6.26 -21.54
C ALA A 323 17.93 -6.99 -20.88
N ILE A 324 17.86 -7.10 -19.55
CA ILE A 324 18.87 -7.69 -18.68
C ILE A 324 18.19 -8.75 -17.82
N LEU A 325 18.82 -9.91 -17.64
CA LEU A 325 18.38 -10.96 -16.71
C LEU A 325 19.59 -11.54 -15.98
N THR A 326 19.35 -12.24 -14.87
CA THR A 326 20.33 -13.16 -14.29
C THR A 326 20.74 -14.20 -15.34
N LYS A 327 21.98 -14.70 -15.25
CA LYS A 327 22.51 -15.72 -16.17
C LYS A 327 21.59 -16.94 -16.24
N GLU A 328 21.13 -17.41 -15.09
CA GLU A 328 20.26 -18.57 -14.94
C GLU A 328 18.91 -18.37 -15.63
N ALA A 329 18.27 -17.20 -15.44
CA ALA A 329 17.00 -16.90 -16.11
C ALA A 329 17.18 -16.71 -17.62
N ALA A 330 18.30 -16.10 -18.06
CA ALA A 330 18.62 -15.97 -19.48
C ALA A 330 18.84 -17.33 -20.16
N ASP A 331 19.53 -18.26 -19.50
CA ASP A 331 19.76 -19.62 -19.99
C ASP A 331 18.44 -20.41 -20.08
N ALA A 332 17.58 -20.31 -19.07
CA ALA A 332 16.26 -20.93 -19.08
C ALA A 332 15.39 -20.35 -20.20
N LEU A 333 15.34 -19.02 -20.33
CA LEU A 333 14.57 -18.33 -21.36
C LEU A 333 15.07 -18.64 -22.78
N LYS A 334 16.38 -18.89 -22.93
CA LYS A 334 16.95 -19.34 -24.20
C LYS A 334 16.36 -20.68 -24.64
N ASN A 335 16.16 -21.62 -23.71
CA ASN A 335 15.54 -22.91 -24.04
C ASN A 335 14.06 -22.74 -24.43
N VAL A 336 13.33 -21.84 -23.76
CA VAL A 336 11.96 -21.46 -24.18
C VAL A 336 11.97 -20.90 -25.61
N SER A 337 12.90 -20.00 -25.90
CA SER A 337 13.06 -19.40 -27.23
C SER A 337 13.32 -20.46 -28.30
N ASP A 338 14.21 -21.43 -28.03
CA ASP A 338 14.53 -22.51 -28.96
C ASP A 338 13.32 -23.40 -29.26
N ASP A 339 12.50 -23.76 -28.26
CA ASP A 339 11.27 -24.53 -28.45
C ASP A 339 10.22 -23.76 -29.27
N LEU A 340 10.08 -22.46 -29.02
CA LEU A 340 9.12 -21.61 -29.74
C LEU A 340 9.55 -21.34 -31.18
N LYS A 341 10.85 -21.28 -31.44
CA LYS A 341 11.41 -21.20 -32.80
C LYS A 341 11.01 -22.39 -33.66
N GLU A 342 11.00 -23.60 -33.09
CA GLU A 342 10.53 -24.80 -33.81
C GLU A 342 9.05 -24.73 -34.18
N LYS A 343 8.27 -23.95 -33.41
CA LYS A 343 6.85 -23.67 -33.66
C LYS A 343 6.60 -22.45 -34.57
N GLY A 344 7.65 -21.77 -35.03
CA GLY A 344 7.55 -20.61 -35.91
C GLY A 344 7.38 -19.27 -35.19
N TYR A 345 7.67 -19.21 -33.88
CA TYR A 345 7.60 -17.99 -33.08
C TYR A 345 8.98 -17.49 -32.66
N ARG A 346 9.08 -16.19 -32.39
CA ARG A 346 10.18 -15.57 -31.64
C ARG A 346 9.63 -14.92 -30.38
N LEU A 347 10.47 -14.79 -29.36
CA LEU A 347 10.11 -14.02 -28.17
C LEU A 347 10.17 -12.53 -28.46
N LYS A 348 9.17 -11.79 -27.98
CA LYS A 348 9.18 -10.31 -27.92
C LYS A 348 9.09 -9.86 -26.47
N ILE A 349 10.10 -9.16 -25.99
CA ILE A 349 10.28 -8.78 -24.58
C ILE A 349 9.84 -7.33 -24.36
N PHE A 350 8.96 -7.11 -23.38
CA PHE A 350 8.47 -5.79 -22.97
C PHE A 350 9.19 -5.26 -21.74
N ASP A 351 9.49 -6.13 -20.77
CA ASP A 351 10.30 -5.83 -19.60
C ASP A 351 11.05 -7.06 -19.08
N ALA A 352 12.14 -6.85 -18.35
CA ALA A 352 12.96 -7.89 -17.72
C ALA A 352 13.44 -7.38 -16.36
N TYR A 353 14.75 -7.34 -16.08
CA TYR A 353 15.25 -6.66 -14.88
C TYR A 353 14.76 -5.20 -14.82
N ARG A 354 14.13 -4.86 -13.68
CA ARG A 354 13.60 -3.54 -13.35
C ARG A 354 14.26 -3.01 -12.08
N PRO A 355 15.07 -1.94 -12.12
CA PRO A 355 15.73 -1.43 -10.91
C PRO A 355 14.72 -0.91 -9.89
N GLN A 356 15.04 -0.98 -8.60
CA GLN A 356 14.14 -0.46 -7.55
C GLN A 356 13.69 0.99 -7.82
N ARG A 357 14.57 1.85 -8.36
CA ARG A 357 14.23 3.25 -8.67
C ARG A 357 13.08 3.41 -9.69
N ALA A 358 12.87 2.41 -10.54
CA ALA A 358 11.73 2.35 -11.46
C ALA A 358 10.44 2.02 -10.72
N VAL A 359 10.50 1.08 -9.77
CA VAL A 359 9.37 0.77 -8.87
C VAL A 359 9.00 2.00 -8.04
N ASP A 360 10.00 2.70 -7.50
CA ASP A 360 9.79 3.95 -6.78
C ASP A 360 9.15 5.02 -7.66
N HIS A 361 9.42 5.01 -8.97
CA HIS A 361 8.77 5.90 -9.92
C HIS A 361 7.30 5.55 -10.12
N PHE A 362 6.96 4.26 -10.26
CA PHE A 362 5.57 3.82 -10.29
C PHE A 362 4.81 4.20 -9.03
N ILE A 363 5.44 4.10 -7.87
CA ILE A 363 4.87 4.55 -6.59
C ILE A 363 4.62 6.06 -6.62
N ARG A 364 5.61 6.87 -7.03
CA ARG A 364 5.44 8.33 -7.15
C ARG A 364 4.31 8.69 -8.10
N TRP A 365 4.23 8.02 -9.26
CA TRP A 365 3.16 8.23 -10.22
C TRP A 365 1.80 7.83 -9.66
N ALA A 366 1.69 6.67 -9.00
CA ALA A 366 0.44 6.19 -8.42
C ALA A 366 -0.10 7.12 -7.31
N GLN A 367 0.79 7.88 -6.66
CA GLN A 367 0.46 8.87 -5.63
C GLN A 367 -0.11 10.19 -6.20
N ASP A 368 0.00 10.42 -7.51
CA ASP A 368 -0.60 11.58 -8.19
C ASP A 368 -1.91 11.16 -8.87
N PRO A 369 -3.08 11.37 -8.23
CA PRO A 369 -4.36 10.92 -8.80
C PRO A 369 -4.72 11.67 -10.10
N ASP A 370 -4.16 12.85 -10.33
CA ASP A 370 -4.46 13.68 -11.51
C ASP A 370 -3.64 13.25 -12.73
N ASP A 371 -2.56 12.47 -12.57
CA ASP A 371 -1.75 11.97 -13.67
C ASP A 371 -2.39 10.71 -14.32
N THR A 372 -3.52 10.91 -15.00
CA THR A 372 -4.29 9.86 -15.69
C THR A 372 -4.04 9.82 -17.19
N LYS A 373 -2.90 10.32 -17.68
CA LYS A 373 -2.61 10.52 -19.12
C LYS A 373 -2.86 9.27 -19.97
N MET A 374 -2.57 8.09 -19.41
CA MET A 374 -2.65 6.82 -20.12
C MET A 374 -3.81 5.93 -19.67
N LYS A 375 -4.76 6.47 -18.88
CA LYS A 375 -5.93 5.74 -18.35
C LYS A 375 -6.71 5.01 -19.44
N GLU A 376 -7.05 5.72 -20.53
CA GLU A 376 -7.83 5.17 -21.65
C GLU A 376 -7.19 3.91 -22.28
N TYR A 377 -5.87 3.78 -22.21
CA TYR A 377 -5.14 2.68 -22.84
C TYR A 377 -4.89 1.51 -21.90
N PHE A 378 -4.51 1.77 -20.64
CA PHE A 378 -4.01 0.73 -19.75
C PHE A 378 -4.94 0.40 -18.59
N TYR A 379 -5.82 1.32 -18.18
CA TYR A 379 -6.72 1.08 -17.04
C TYR A 379 -8.06 1.83 -17.21
N PRO A 380 -8.75 1.68 -18.37
CA PRO A 380 -9.92 2.49 -18.69
C PRO A 380 -11.08 2.29 -17.73
N GLU A 381 -11.21 1.09 -17.17
CA GLU A 381 -12.29 0.68 -16.27
C GLU A 381 -11.95 0.87 -14.78
N LEU A 382 -10.72 1.30 -14.47
CA LEU A 382 -10.24 1.43 -13.09
C LEU A 382 -9.95 2.89 -12.74
N GLU A 383 -10.33 3.28 -11.54
CA GLU A 383 -9.83 4.50 -10.93
C GLU A 383 -8.39 4.30 -10.46
N LYS A 384 -7.54 5.31 -10.64
CA LYS A 384 -6.09 5.18 -10.42
C LYS A 384 -5.78 4.80 -8.96
N GLU A 385 -6.62 5.24 -8.04
CA GLU A 385 -6.55 5.00 -6.60
C GLU A 385 -6.70 3.51 -6.25
N VAL A 386 -7.33 2.70 -7.11
CA VAL A 386 -7.49 1.26 -6.85
C VAL A 386 -6.32 0.42 -7.33
N LEU A 387 -5.38 0.99 -8.11
CA LEU A 387 -4.28 0.23 -8.70
C LEU A 387 -3.32 -0.35 -7.66
N PHE A 388 -3.10 0.35 -6.54
CA PHE A 388 -2.24 -0.13 -5.47
C PHE A 388 -2.96 -1.06 -4.49
N PRO A 389 -4.16 -0.72 -3.96
CA PRO A 389 -4.91 -1.61 -3.07
C PRO A 389 -5.32 -2.94 -3.70
N GLN A 390 -5.51 -2.99 -5.02
CA GLN A 390 -5.85 -4.22 -5.74
C GLN A 390 -4.62 -4.99 -6.25
N GLY A 391 -3.40 -4.52 -5.94
CA GLY A 391 -2.17 -5.26 -6.19
C GLY A 391 -1.62 -5.17 -7.62
N TYR A 392 -2.13 -4.28 -8.48
CA TYR A 392 -1.57 -4.04 -9.83
C TYR A 392 -0.19 -3.37 -9.77
N ILE A 393 0.10 -2.63 -8.70
CA ILE A 393 1.43 -2.02 -8.45
C ILE A 393 1.91 -2.44 -7.07
N SER A 394 3.10 -3.04 -7.02
CA SER A 394 3.76 -3.47 -5.78
C SER A 394 4.93 -2.54 -5.45
N ALA A 395 5.16 -2.29 -4.16
CA ALA A 395 6.35 -1.57 -3.67
C ALA A 395 7.67 -2.33 -3.91
N HIS A 396 7.59 -3.65 -4.06
CA HIS A 396 8.72 -4.55 -4.34
C HIS A 396 8.33 -5.51 -5.45
N SER A 397 8.99 -5.38 -6.59
CA SER A 397 8.69 -6.17 -7.79
C SER A 397 9.64 -7.38 -7.91
N GLY A 398 9.13 -8.53 -8.33
CA GLY A 398 9.95 -9.68 -8.71
C GLY A 398 10.94 -9.35 -9.85
N HIS A 399 10.64 -8.35 -10.69
CA HIS A 399 11.56 -7.85 -11.71
C HIS A 399 12.83 -7.27 -11.13
N SER A 400 12.76 -6.67 -9.93
CA SER A 400 13.94 -6.12 -9.26
C SER A 400 14.89 -7.20 -8.76
N ARG A 401 14.47 -8.46 -8.73
CA ARG A 401 15.34 -9.61 -8.41
C ARG A 401 16.05 -10.20 -9.63
N GLY A 402 15.70 -9.73 -10.82
CA GLY A 402 16.44 -10.00 -12.04
C GLY A 402 16.10 -11.30 -12.79
N SER A 403 15.14 -12.08 -12.29
CA SER A 403 14.75 -13.37 -12.87
C SER A 403 13.29 -13.42 -13.33
N THR A 404 12.69 -12.24 -13.54
CA THR A 404 11.32 -12.07 -14.01
C THR A 404 11.32 -11.36 -15.36
N VAL A 405 10.42 -11.78 -16.25
CA VAL A 405 10.32 -11.27 -17.62
C VAL A 405 8.85 -11.11 -18.02
N ASP A 406 8.57 -10.00 -18.71
CA ASP A 406 7.28 -9.72 -19.34
C ASP A 406 7.45 -9.82 -20.86
N LEU A 407 6.69 -10.70 -21.50
CA LEU A 407 6.89 -11.02 -22.90
C LEU A 407 5.63 -11.52 -23.63
N THR A 408 5.72 -11.53 -24.96
CA THR A 408 4.74 -12.14 -25.86
C THR A 408 5.44 -12.91 -26.98
N LEU A 409 4.64 -13.50 -27.87
CA LEU A 409 5.09 -14.19 -29.06
C LEU A 409 5.05 -13.26 -30.29
N PHE A 410 6.03 -13.41 -31.16
CA PHE A 410 6.04 -12.84 -32.50
C PHE A 410 5.96 -13.97 -33.52
N ASP A 411 4.92 -13.95 -34.35
CA ASP A 411 4.70 -14.95 -35.39
C ASP A 411 5.54 -14.63 -36.63
N MET A 412 6.42 -15.55 -37.00
CA MET A 412 7.36 -15.36 -38.10
C MET A 412 6.73 -15.48 -39.49
N SER A 413 5.56 -16.11 -39.59
CA SER A 413 4.84 -16.28 -40.85
C SER A 413 4.06 -15.03 -41.23
N SER A 414 3.44 -14.40 -40.24
CA SER A 414 2.64 -13.18 -40.40
C SER A 414 3.46 -11.90 -40.19
N GLU A 415 4.66 -12.02 -39.62
CA GLU A 415 5.54 -10.92 -39.20
C GLU A 415 4.84 -9.94 -38.24
N LYS A 416 4.03 -10.49 -37.32
CA LYS A 416 3.24 -9.72 -36.37
C LYS A 416 3.39 -10.26 -34.96
N GLU A 417 3.16 -9.37 -33.99
CA GLU A 417 2.87 -9.77 -32.63
C GLU A 417 1.62 -10.65 -32.60
N VAL A 418 1.68 -11.74 -31.84
CA VAL A 418 0.55 -12.65 -31.66
C VAL A 418 -0.52 -11.95 -30.83
N ASP A 419 -1.77 -12.02 -31.30
CA ASP A 419 -2.90 -11.41 -30.61
C ASP A 419 -3.27 -12.21 -29.36
N MET A 420 -3.07 -11.59 -28.20
CA MET A 420 -3.36 -12.15 -26.88
C MET A 420 -4.69 -11.64 -26.31
N GLY A 421 -5.47 -10.87 -27.09
CA GLY A 421 -6.76 -10.31 -26.67
C GLY A 421 -6.68 -9.05 -25.80
N GLY A 422 -5.48 -8.58 -25.50
CA GLY A 422 -5.24 -7.37 -24.72
C GLY A 422 -3.80 -6.89 -24.86
N THR A 423 -3.53 -5.66 -24.41
CA THR A 423 -2.17 -5.11 -24.39
C THR A 423 -1.42 -5.53 -23.12
N PHE A 424 -0.09 -5.61 -23.21
CA PHE A 424 0.80 -5.57 -22.05
C PHE A 424 0.49 -4.35 -21.16
N ASP A 425 0.67 -4.49 -19.84
CA ASP A 425 0.38 -3.50 -18.80
C ASP A 425 -1.11 -3.09 -18.70
N TYR A 426 -2.03 -3.86 -19.28
CA TYR A 426 -3.46 -3.60 -19.05
C TYR A 426 -3.85 -4.01 -17.63
N PHE A 427 -4.28 -3.07 -16.80
CA PHE A 427 -4.78 -3.32 -15.46
C PHE A 427 -6.27 -3.66 -15.51
N GLY A 428 -6.57 -4.94 -15.38
CA GLY A 428 -7.93 -5.45 -15.29
C GLY A 428 -8.00 -6.95 -15.57
N VAL A 429 -9.18 -7.53 -15.33
CA VAL A 429 -9.42 -8.98 -15.47
C VAL A 429 -9.15 -9.54 -16.87
N LEU A 430 -9.17 -8.70 -17.91
CA LEU A 430 -8.77 -9.07 -19.28
C LEU A 430 -7.35 -9.65 -19.35
N SER A 431 -6.47 -9.21 -18.44
CA SER A 431 -5.08 -9.64 -18.37
C SER A 431 -4.89 -11.00 -17.71
N HIS A 432 -5.90 -11.50 -17.00
CA HIS A 432 -5.82 -12.80 -16.33
C HIS A 432 -5.70 -13.92 -17.39
N PRO A 433 -4.75 -14.86 -17.26
CA PRO A 433 -4.55 -15.91 -18.26
C PRO A 433 -5.77 -16.80 -18.51
N ASP A 434 -6.68 -16.91 -17.53
CA ASP A 434 -7.88 -17.74 -17.59
C ASP A 434 -9.15 -16.99 -18.02
N TYR A 435 -9.06 -15.68 -18.29
CA TYR A 435 -10.16 -14.85 -18.76
C TYR A 435 -10.80 -15.43 -20.03
N LYS A 436 -12.14 -15.51 -20.06
CA LYS A 436 -12.89 -16.26 -21.08
C LYS A 436 -13.61 -15.40 -22.12
N ASP A 437 -13.78 -14.10 -21.89
CA ASP A 437 -14.43 -13.20 -22.86
C ASP A 437 -13.42 -12.68 -23.90
N ILE A 438 -12.63 -13.59 -24.46
CA ILE A 438 -11.69 -13.41 -25.58
C ILE A 438 -11.95 -14.51 -26.62
N THR A 439 -11.36 -14.41 -27.81
CA THR A 439 -11.51 -15.47 -28.82
C THR A 439 -10.75 -16.73 -28.40
N GLU A 440 -11.18 -17.89 -28.91
CA GLU A 440 -10.49 -19.16 -28.67
C GLU A 440 -9.02 -19.09 -29.13
N GLU A 441 -8.76 -18.46 -30.28
CA GLU A 441 -7.40 -18.24 -30.79
C GLU A 441 -6.55 -17.41 -29.83
N GLN A 442 -7.08 -16.32 -29.26
CA GLN A 442 -6.38 -15.50 -28.27
C GLN A 442 -6.08 -16.27 -26.98
N TYR A 443 -7.00 -17.11 -26.52
CA TYR A 443 -6.78 -17.96 -25.37
C TYR A 443 -5.72 -19.04 -25.65
N GLU A 444 -5.80 -19.72 -26.79
CA GLU A 444 -4.80 -20.70 -27.24
C GLU A 444 -3.41 -20.07 -27.35
N ASN A 445 -3.31 -18.84 -27.86
CA ASN A 445 -2.06 -18.09 -27.94
C ASN A 445 -1.43 -17.85 -26.55
N ARG A 446 -2.24 -17.47 -25.54
CA ARG A 446 -1.78 -17.34 -24.14
C ARG A 446 -1.25 -18.67 -23.62
N MET A 447 -1.93 -19.78 -23.93
CA MET A 447 -1.52 -21.11 -23.48
C MET A 447 -0.23 -21.58 -24.17
N ILE A 448 -0.02 -21.28 -25.46
CA ILE A 448 1.24 -21.59 -26.15
C ILE A 448 2.43 -20.93 -25.44
N LEU A 449 2.29 -19.65 -25.08
CA LEU A 449 3.32 -18.93 -24.32
C LEU A 449 3.50 -19.55 -22.93
N ARG A 450 2.41 -19.68 -22.17
CA ARG A 450 2.43 -20.19 -20.79
C ARG A 450 3.07 -21.58 -20.70
N ASP A 451 2.67 -22.51 -21.55
CA ASP A 451 3.18 -23.88 -21.55
C ASP A 451 4.67 -23.93 -21.91
N ALA A 452 5.10 -23.10 -22.87
CA ALA A 452 6.51 -23.02 -23.25
C ALA A 452 7.37 -22.47 -22.10
N MET A 453 6.91 -21.41 -21.42
CA MET A 453 7.58 -20.83 -20.25
C MET A 453 7.67 -21.85 -19.10
N MET A 454 6.54 -22.50 -18.75
CA MET A 454 6.47 -23.48 -17.66
C MET A 454 7.33 -24.72 -17.91
N SER A 455 7.49 -25.13 -19.18
CA SER A 455 8.33 -26.29 -19.55
C SER A 455 9.81 -26.09 -19.22
N HIS A 456 10.25 -24.85 -19.01
CA HIS A 456 11.65 -24.50 -18.69
C HIS A 456 11.77 -23.77 -17.34
N GLY A 457 10.88 -24.08 -16.39
CA GLY A 457 11.05 -23.68 -14.98
C GLY A 457 10.59 -22.26 -14.65
N PHE A 458 9.77 -21.64 -15.51
CA PHE A 458 9.12 -20.37 -15.18
C PHE A 458 7.75 -20.58 -14.55
N LYS A 459 7.45 -19.78 -13.54
CA LYS A 459 6.16 -19.68 -12.87
C LYS A 459 5.39 -18.47 -13.40
N PRO A 460 4.14 -18.65 -13.87
CA PRO A 460 3.29 -17.55 -14.31
C PRO A 460 2.66 -16.80 -13.13
N LEU A 461 2.22 -15.57 -13.37
CA LEU A 461 1.28 -14.84 -12.51
C LEU A 461 -0.17 -15.15 -12.92
N ASN A 462 -1.12 -15.14 -11.98
CA ASN A 462 -2.52 -15.45 -12.29
C ASN A 462 -3.29 -14.22 -12.80
N GLU A 463 -2.73 -13.05 -12.60
CA GLU A 463 -3.34 -11.77 -12.93
C GLU A 463 -2.83 -11.22 -14.28
N GLU A 464 -1.70 -11.72 -14.79
CA GLU A 464 -1.02 -11.21 -15.98
C GLU A 464 -0.56 -12.34 -16.91
N TRP A 465 -1.07 -12.39 -18.15
CA TRP A 465 -0.73 -13.42 -19.13
C TRP A 465 0.70 -13.33 -19.68
N TRP A 466 1.35 -12.17 -19.55
CA TRP A 466 2.70 -11.92 -20.05
C TRP A 466 3.80 -12.15 -19.02
N HIS A 467 3.48 -12.32 -17.73
CA HIS A 467 4.43 -12.25 -16.61
C HIS A 467 4.91 -13.61 -16.14
N PHE A 468 6.23 -13.78 -16.06
CA PHE A 468 6.86 -15.03 -15.67
C PHE A 468 8.13 -14.83 -14.83
N THR A 469 8.24 -15.54 -13.71
CA THR A 469 9.42 -15.56 -12.85
C THR A 469 10.05 -16.94 -12.84
N LEU A 470 11.39 -17.04 -12.93
CA LEU A 470 12.09 -18.32 -12.77
C LEU A 470 11.83 -18.90 -11.37
N GLU A 471 11.40 -20.17 -11.29
CA GLU A 471 11.01 -20.81 -10.02
C GLU A 471 12.20 -20.93 -9.05
N ASP A 472 13.35 -21.38 -9.56
CA ASP A 472 14.61 -21.50 -8.81
C ASP A 472 15.51 -20.26 -9.06
N GLU A 473 14.99 -19.05 -8.85
CA GLU A 473 15.76 -17.83 -9.06
C GLU A 473 16.98 -17.71 -8.10
N PRO A 474 18.14 -17.20 -8.57
CA PRO A 474 19.35 -17.09 -7.77
C PRO A 474 19.26 -16.06 -6.63
N TYR A 475 18.32 -15.11 -6.73
CA TYR A 475 18.25 -13.93 -5.86
C TYR A 475 16.83 -13.65 -5.32
N PRO A 476 16.17 -14.60 -4.64
CA PRO A 476 14.78 -14.45 -4.19
C PRO A 476 14.56 -13.27 -3.23
N ASP A 477 15.63 -12.80 -2.57
CA ASP A 477 15.58 -11.74 -1.55
C ASP A 477 16.49 -10.52 -1.88
N THR A 478 17.07 -10.45 -3.09
CA THR A 478 17.94 -9.32 -3.52
C THR A 478 17.26 -8.47 -4.57
N TYR A 479 17.15 -7.18 -4.30
CA TYR A 479 16.52 -6.18 -5.17
C TYR A 479 17.60 -5.28 -5.75
N PHE A 480 17.85 -5.40 -7.04
CA PHE A 480 18.94 -4.70 -7.67
C PHE A 480 18.57 -3.24 -8.01
N THR A 481 19.59 -2.38 -8.00
CA THR A 481 19.45 -0.92 -8.09
C THR A 481 20.25 -0.29 -9.23
N PHE A 482 21.09 -1.07 -9.92
CA PHE A 482 21.87 -0.61 -11.07
C PHE A 482 20.96 -0.26 -12.25
N PRO A 483 21.27 0.77 -13.06
CA PRO A 483 20.40 1.17 -14.16
C PRO A 483 20.33 0.13 -15.28
N VAL A 484 19.25 0.14 -16.06
CA VAL A 484 19.10 -0.66 -17.28
C VAL A 484 19.87 0.03 -18.41
N ASN A 485 21.12 -0.37 -18.59
CA ASN A 485 21.94 -0.04 -19.76
C ASN A 485 22.99 -1.12 -20.03
N SER A 486 23.49 -1.19 -21.26
CA SER A 486 24.54 -2.13 -21.66
C SER A 486 25.87 -1.94 -20.92
N GLY A 487 26.10 -0.76 -20.33
CA GLY A 487 27.26 -0.45 -19.51
C GLY A 487 27.25 -1.14 -18.13
N SER A 488 26.07 -1.54 -17.65
CA SER A 488 25.89 -2.07 -16.30
C SER A 488 26.23 -3.54 -16.19
N VAL A 489 26.26 -4.28 -17.31
CA VAL A 489 26.59 -5.71 -17.37
C VAL A 489 27.86 -5.87 -18.21
N LYS A 490 29.03 -5.82 -17.57
CA LYS A 490 30.34 -5.86 -18.22
C LYS A 490 31.38 -6.65 -17.45
#